data_AF-A0A357NFS8-F1
#
_entry.id   AF-A0A357NFS8-F1
#
_cell.length_a   1.000
_cell.length_b   1.000
_cell.length_c   1.000
_cell.angle_alpha   90.00
_cell.angle_beta   90.00
_cell.angle_gamma   90.00
#
_symmetry.space_group_name_H-M   'P 1'
#
loop_
_entity.id
_entity.type
_entity.pdbx_description
1 polymer ?
#
loop_
_entity_poly.entity_id
_entity_poly.type
_entity_poly.pdbx_seq_one_letter_code
_entity_poly.pdbx_strand_id
1 'polypeptide(L)' 'MDEIHEMKILIEQMRQRLHDHAKGKCLVNPEIVKISQELNELLNRYEQLLNKKCGQA' A
#
# COMPACT_ATOMS: atom_id res chain seq x y z
N MET A 1 -17.64 7.83 5.54
CA MET A 1 -16.66 6.73 5.69
C MET A 1 -15.37 7.33 6.21
N ASP A 2 -14.63 6.60 7.05
CA ASP A 2 -13.35 7.06 7.59
C ASP A 2 -12.28 6.95 6.49
N GLU A 3 -11.59 8.05 6.16
CA GLU A 3 -10.50 8.10 5.15
C GLU A 3 -9.44 7.01 5.40
N ILE A 4 -9.20 6.68 6.67
CA ILE A 4 -8.30 5.61 7.11
C ILE A 4 -8.84 4.23 6.69
N HIS A 5 -10.15 4.02 6.73
CA HIS A 5 -10.79 2.78 6.33
C HIS A 5 -10.71 2.58 4.81
N GLU A 6 -10.98 3.63 4.03
CA GLU A 6 -10.83 3.58 2.56
C GLU A 6 -9.39 3.28 2.15
N MET A 7 -8.41 3.90 2.83
CA MET A 7 -7.00 3.66 2.55
C MET A 7 -6.56 2.23 2.92
N LYS A 8 -7.11 1.63 3.99
CA LYS A 8 -6.88 0.21 4.30
C LYS A 8 -7.38 -0.71 3.19
N ILE A 9 -8.56 -0.44 2.63
CA ILE A 9 -9.13 -1.23 1.54
C ILE A 9 -8.20 -1.17 0.31
N LEU A 10 -7.72 0.02 -0.05
CA LEU A 10 -6.81 0.19 -1.18
C LEU A 10 -5.47 -0.53 -0.96
N ILE A 11 -4.90 -0.46 0.24
CA ILE A 11 -3.67 -1.18 0.60
C ILE A 11 -3.87 -2.68 0.43
N GLU A 12 -4.98 -3.24 0.89
CA GLU A 12 -5.23 -4.67 0.82
C GLU A 12 -5.43 -5.15 -0.63
N GLN A 13 -6.16 -4.38 -1.45
CA GLN A 13 -6.31 -4.65 -2.88
C GLN A 13 -4.96 -4.65 -3.60
N MET A 14 -4.08 -3.69 -3.30
CA MET A 14 -2.75 -3.63 -3.90
C MET A 14 -1.82 -4.74 -3.42
N ARG A 15 -1.91 -5.15 -2.15
CA ARG A 15 -1.18 -6.32 -1.63
C ARG A 15 -1.58 -7.59 -2.37
N GLN A 16 -2.87 -7.79 -2.57
CA GLN A 16 -3.38 -8.96 -3.29
C GLN A 16 -2.90 -8.94 -4.75
N ARG A 17 -2.98 -7.79 -5.41
CA ARG A 17 -2.47 -7.62 -6.78
C ARG A 17 -0.96 -7.87 -6.90
N LEU A 18 -0.17 -7.37 -5.95
CA LEU A 18 1.27 -7.63 -5.91
C LEU A 18 1.56 -9.11 -5.70
N HIS A 19 0.84 -9.76 -4.78
CA HIS A 19 0.98 -11.20 -4.51
C HIS A 19 0.67 -12.04 -5.76
N ASP A 20 -0.44 -11.74 -6.44
CA ASP A 20 -0.87 -12.45 -7.64
C ASP A 20 0.10 -12.23 -8.81
N HIS A 21 0.60 -10.99 -8.99
CA HIS A 21 1.57 -10.70 -10.05
C HIS A 21 2.98 -11.20 -9.74
N ALA A 22 3.38 -11.29 -8.48
CA ALA A 22 4.67 -11.82 -8.07
C ALA A 22 4.71 -13.36 -8.11
N LYS A 23 3.56 -14.02 -8.04
CA LYS A 23 3.46 -15.48 -8.08
C LYS A 23 4.04 -16.02 -9.39
N GLY A 24 5.18 -16.71 -9.29
CA GLY A 24 5.88 -17.29 -10.44
C GLY A 24 6.71 -16.31 -11.27
N LYS A 25 6.84 -15.04 -10.85
CA LYS A 25 7.71 -14.04 -11.48
C LYS A 25 8.91 -13.71 -10.59
N CYS A 26 9.99 -13.24 -11.20
CA CYS A 26 11.17 -12.79 -10.47
C CYS A 26 10.88 -11.45 -9.78
N LEU A 27 11.23 -11.30 -8.50
CA LEU A 27 10.93 -10.10 -7.71
C LEU A 27 11.62 -8.82 -8.22
N VAL A 28 12.68 -8.96 -9.02
CA VAL A 28 13.35 -7.83 -9.69
C VAL A 28 12.70 -7.46 -11.02
N ASN A 29 11.58 -8.08 -11.40
CA ASN A 29 10.83 -7.67 -12.58
C ASN A 29 10.41 -6.20 -12.42
N PRO A 30 10.69 -5.32 -13.40
CA PRO A 30 10.37 -3.90 -13.34
C PRO A 30 8.89 -3.61 -13.01
N GLU A 31 7.97 -4.46 -13.48
CA GLU A 31 6.54 -4.35 -13.19
C GLU A 31 6.25 -4.60 -11.70
N ILE A 32 6.88 -5.62 -11.10
CA ILE A 32 6.73 -5.94 -9.67
C ILE A 32 7.35 -4.86 -8.80
N VAL A 33 8.52 -4.35 -9.20
CA VAL A 33 9.19 -3.24 -8.52
C VAL A 33 8.29 -2.00 -8.52
N LYS A 34 7.70 -1.67 -9.67
CA LYS A 34 6.78 -0.54 -9.80
C LYS A 34 5.55 -0.70 -8.89
N ILE A 35 4.89 -1.86 -8.91
CA ILE A 35 3.72 -2.13 -8.05
C ILE A 35 4.13 -2.05 -6.56
N SER A 36 5.33 -2.52 -6.21
CA SER A 36 5.85 -2.44 -4.84
C SER A 36 6.10 -1.00 -4.41
N GLN A 37 6.62 -0.15 -5.30
CA GLN A 37 6.83 1.27 -5.04
C GLN A 37 5.50 2.00 -4.82
N GLU A 38 4.51 1.75 -5.67
CA GLU A 38 3.17 2.32 -5.53
C GLU A 38 2.51 1.89 -4.20
N LEU A 39 2.68 0.63 -3.78
CA LEU A 39 2.19 0.14 -2.48
C LEU A 39 2.88 0.86 -1.32
N ASN A 40 4.18 1.09 -1.43
CA ASN A 40 4.95 1.80 -0.42
C ASN A 40 4.48 3.25 -0.26
N GLU A 41 4.15 3.94 -1.35
CA GLU A 41 3.58 5.29 -1.29
C GLU A 41 2.23 5.33 -0.56
N LEU A 42 1.36 4.34 -0.79
CA LEU A 42 0.09 4.25 -0.06
C LEU A 42 0.30 3.99 1.43
N LEU A 43 1.25 3.13 1.80
CA LEU A 43 1.58 2.86 3.20
C LEU A 43 2.11 4.12 3.90
N ASN A 44 2.97 4.90 3.22
CA ASN A 44 3.46 6.18 3.76
C ASN A 44 2.32 7.18 3.98
N ARG A 45 1.36 7.27 3.05
CA ARG A 45 0.18 8.14 3.23
C ARG A 45 -0.69 7.67 4.39
N TYR A 46 -0.85 6.36 4.55
CA TYR A 46 -1.61 5.78 5.65
C TYR A 46 -0.96 6.07 7.01
N GLU A 47 0.36 5.93 7.10
CA GLU A 47 1.13 6.31 8.28
C GLU A 47 0.99 7.81 8.59
N GLN A 48 1.05 8.68 7.57
CA GLN A 48 0.83 10.12 7.76
C GLN A 48 -0.57 10.44 8.29
N LEU A 49 -1.61 9.75 7.80
CA LEU A 49 -2.98 9.91 8.30
C LEU A 49 -3.12 9.43 9.75
N LEU A 50 -2.50 8.31 10.09
CA LEU A 50 -2.46 7.83 11.48
C LEU A 50 -1.74 8.82 12.38
N ASN A 51 -0.59 9.33 11.96
CA ASN A 51 0.17 10.33 12.71
C ASN A 51 -0.61 11.64 12.88
N LYS A 52 -1.43 12.04 11.91
CA LYS A 52 -2.33 13.20 12.06
C LYS A 52 -3.45 12.95 13.06
N LYS A 53 -4.06 11.75 13.07
CA LYS A 53 -5.10 11.40 14.05
C LYS A 53 -4.54 11.19 15.48
N CYS A 54 -3.36 10.59 15.60
CA CYS A 54 -2.75 10.28 16.90
C CYS A 54 -1.84 11.39 17.44
N GLY A 55 -1.34 12.28 16.58
CA GLY A 55 -0.48 13.42 16.92
C GLY A 55 -1.23 14.69 17.32
N GLN A 56 -2.56 14.64 17.45
CA GLN A 56 -3.33 15.63 18.20
C GLN A 56 -3.31 15.24 19.69
N ALA A 57 -2.17 15.45 20.34
CA ALA A 57 -2.00 15.43 21.80
C ALA A 57 -1.22 16.68 22.21
#